data_AF-A0A1M7I0U6-F1
#
_entry.id   AF-A0A1M7I0U6-F1
#
_cell.length_a   1.000
_cell.length_b   1.000
_cell.length_c   1.000
_cell.angle_alpha   90.00
_cell.angle_beta   90.00
_cell.angle_gamma   90.00
#
_symmetry.space_group_name_H-M   'P 1'
#
loop_
_entity.id
_entity.type
_entity.pdbx_description
1 polymer ?
#
loop_
_entity_poly.entity_id
_entity_poly.type
_entity_poly.pdbx_seq_one_letter_code
_entity_poly.pdbx_strand_id
1 'polypeptide(L)'
;MEKLIFVYNAYSGTRHVVLDALHKLIRPNSYACSICKVTHGVFSENSQWKKYRQTAEAEMEFLHIDEFQKRYASKFGYKYTFPIVLWEDEGEMGIFIATDELERIQNEEDLIKLVEERL
;
A
#
# COMPACT_ATOMS: atom_id res chain seq x y z
N MET A 1 9.78 -5.80 15.18
CA MET A 1 9.08 -5.13 14.07
C MET A 1 8.07 -4.16 14.63
N GLU A 2 8.41 -2.88 14.64
CA GLU A 2 7.55 -1.82 15.18
C GLU A 2 6.49 -1.39 14.16
N LYS A 3 6.82 -1.36 12.86
CA LYS A 3 5.98 -0.72 11.85
C LYS A 3 6.03 -1.37 10.47
N LEU A 4 4.88 -1.41 9.81
CA LEU A 4 4.71 -1.67 8.38
C LEU A 4 4.32 -0.40 7.63
N ILE A 5 5.03 -0.09 6.55
CA ILE A 5 4.85 1.10 5.73
C ILE A 5 4.33 0.68 4.36
N PHE A 6 3.07 0.98 4.09
CA PHE A 6 2.41 0.75 2.81
C PHE A 6 2.60 1.99 1.93
N VAL A 7 3.33 1.84 0.83
CA VAL A 7 3.54 2.91 -0.14
C VAL A 7 2.74 2.63 -1.41
N TYR A 8 1.73 3.46 -1.65
CA TYR A 8 0.89 3.39 -2.84
C TYR A 8 1.68 3.85 -4.07
N ASN A 9 1.34 3.30 -5.24
CA ASN A 9 1.81 3.82 -6.53
C ASN A 9 0.98 5.03 -6.97
N ALA A 10 1.01 6.10 -6.17
CA ALA A 10 0.31 7.35 -6.42
C ALA A 10 1.04 8.52 -5.74
N TYR A 11 0.76 9.75 -6.18
CA TYR A 11 1.33 10.98 -5.61
C TYR A 11 0.26 11.74 -4.81
N SER A 12 0.64 12.38 -3.69
CA SER A 12 -0.28 13.16 -2.87
C SER A 12 -0.85 14.32 -3.70
N GLY A 13 -2.16 14.57 -3.56
CA GLY A 13 -2.87 15.56 -4.36
C GLY A 13 -3.56 15.04 -5.62
N THR A 14 -3.36 13.78 -6.04
CA THR A 14 -4.15 13.16 -7.12
C THR A 14 -5.58 12.76 -6.72
N ARG A 15 -6.13 13.36 -5.64
CA ARG A 15 -7.47 13.05 -5.08
C ARG A 15 -8.62 13.23 -6.09
N HIS A 16 -8.42 13.99 -7.17
CA HIS A 16 -9.41 14.10 -8.25
C HIS A 16 -9.39 12.92 -9.23
N VAL A 17 -8.30 12.17 -9.37
CA VAL A 17 -8.22 11.11 -10.40
C VAL A 17 -8.73 9.75 -9.87
N VAL A 18 -8.57 9.48 -8.58
CA VAL A 18 -8.97 8.18 -8.00
C VAL A 18 -10.49 8.08 -7.82
N LEU A 19 -11.18 9.20 -7.54
CA LEU A 19 -12.65 9.22 -7.44
C LEU A 19 -13.33 9.30 -8.82
N ASP A 20 -12.75 10.03 -9.79
CA ASP A 20 -13.32 10.13 -11.15
C ASP A 20 -13.15 8.84 -11.99
N ALA A 21 -12.29 7.92 -11.58
CA ALA A 21 -12.00 6.68 -12.33
C ALA A 21 -12.99 5.52 -12.06
N LEU A 22 -13.86 5.63 -11.06
CA LEU A 22 -14.86 4.59 -10.74
C LEU A 22 -16.09 4.61 -11.68
N HIS A 23 -16.27 5.67 -12.47
CA HIS A 23 -17.38 5.78 -13.44
C HIS A 23 -16.97 5.69 -14.92
N LYS A 24 -15.74 5.29 -15.25
CA LYS A 24 -15.36 5.08 -16.65
C LYS A 24 -15.01 3.62 -16.91
N LEU A 25 -16.06 2.86 -17.15
CA LEU A 25 -16.18 1.57 -17.83
C LEU A 25 -15.33 1.38 -19.11
N ILE A 26 -14.44 2.31 -19.48
CA ILE A 26 -13.73 2.31 -20.77
C ILE A 26 -12.40 3.05 -20.58
N ARG A 27 -11.31 2.35 -20.21
CA ARG A 27 -9.87 2.55 -20.60
C ARG A 27 -8.97 1.66 -19.72
N PRO A 28 -8.40 0.55 -20.24
CA PRO A 28 -7.67 -0.43 -19.41
C PRO A 28 -6.22 -0.05 -19.09
N ASN A 29 -5.84 1.23 -18.98
CA ASN A 29 -4.42 1.59 -18.80
C ASN A 29 -4.13 2.90 -18.04
N SER A 30 -4.91 3.26 -17.01
CA SER A 30 -4.50 4.34 -16.10
C SER A 30 -4.52 3.86 -14.65
N TYR A 31 -3.35 3.43 -14.18
CA TYR A 31 -2.92 3.32 -12.78
C TYR A 31 -3.94 2.67 -11.82
N ALA A 32 -4.25 1.39 -12.04
CA ALA A 32 -4.86 0.57 -11.00
C ALA A 32 -3.78 0.18 -9.98
N CYS A 33 -3.62 0.96 -8.90
CA CYS A 33 -2.76 0.58 -7.78
C CYS A 33 -3.33 -0.69 -7.12
N SER A 34 -2.58 -1.79 -7.15
CA SER A 34 -2.99 -3.09 -6.60
C SER A 34 -3.33 -3.01 -5.12
N ILE A 35 -2.56 -2.24 -4.32
CA ILE A 35 -2.89 -1.97 -2.91
C ILE A 35 -4.26 -1.26 -2.80
N CYS A 36 -4.52 -0.22 -3.59
CA CYS A 36 -5.81 0.48 -3.52
C CYS A 36 -6.99 -0.45 -3.85
N LYS A 37 -6.82 -1.35 -4.82
CA LYS A 37 -7.84 -2.31 -5.23
C LYS A 37 -8.21 -3.30 -4.11
N VAL A 38 -7.24 -3.65 -3.25
CA VAL A 38 -7.47 -4.59 -2.14
C VAL A 38 -7.82 -3.89 -0.83
N THR A 39 -7.36 -2.65 -0.60
CA THR A 39 -7.65 -1.92 0.64
C THR A 39 -8.93 -1.07 0.57
N HIS A 40 -9.37 -0.69 -0.63
CA HIS A 40 -10.59 0.08 -0.86
C HIS A 40 -11.53 -0.70 -1.79
N GLY A 41 -12.76 -0.96 -1.33
CA GLY A 41 -13.83 -1.44 -2.19
C GLY A 41 -14.32 -0.36 -3.16
N VAL A 42 -15.42 -0.62 -3.88
CA VAL A 42 -15.96 0.26 -4.94
C VAL A 42 -16.30 1.67 -4.43
N PHE A 43 -16.60 1.84 -3.13
CA PHE A 43 -17.02 3.14 -2.58
C PHE A 43 -16.41 3.50 -1.21
N SER A 44 -15.77 2.56 -0.51
CA SER A 44 -15.23 2.78 0.84
C SER A 44 -14.06 1.85 1.14
N GLU A 45 -13.26 2.18 2.14
CA GLU A 45 -12.28 1.26 2.72
C GLU A 45 -12.94 -0.10 3.02
N ASN A 46 -12.28 -1.20 2.66
CA ASN A 46 -12.77 -2.54 2.94
C ASN A 46 -12.88 -2.73 4.46
N SER A 47 -14.06 -3.15 4.95
CA SER A 47 -14.32 -3.27 6.38
C SER A 47 -13.47 -4.34 7.07
N GLN A 48 -13.09 -5.42 6.36
CA GLN A 48 -12.19 -6.46 6.87
C GLN A 48 -10.77 -5.91 7.02
N TRP A 49 -10.26 -5.25 5.98
CA TRP A 49 -8.96 -4.58 6.02
C TRP A 49 -8.89 -3.53 7.13
N LYS A 50 -9.90 -2.66 7.21
CA LYS A 50 -9.99 -1.63 8.26
C LYS A 50 -9.95 -2.25 9.66
N LYS A 51 -10.70 -3.33 9.88
CA LYS A 51 -10.71 -4.04 11.16
C LYS A 51 -9.34 -4.62 11.46
N TYR A 52 -8.71 -5.29 10.49
CA TYR A 52 -7.37 -5.85 10.65
C TYR A 52 -6.35 -4.78 11.05
N ARG A 53 -6.30 -3.64 10.34
CA ARG A 53 -5.40 -2.53 10.68
C ARG A 53 -5.61 -1.96 12.08
N GLN A 54 -6.84 -2.02 12.60
CA GLN A 54 -7.16 -1.52 13.94
C GLN A 54 -6.82 -2.53 15.04
N THR A 55 -6.74 -3.82 14.70
CA THR A 55 -6.47 -4.91 15.66
C THR A 55 -5.07 -5.48 15.58
N ALA A 56 -4.32 -5.18 14.50
CA ALA A 56 -2.96 -5.63 14.32
C ALA A 56 -2.04 -5.05 15.40
N GLU A 57 -1.09 -5.86 15.86
CA GLU A 57 -0.10 -5.47 16.86
C GLU A 57 0.97 -4.55 16.25
N ALA A 58 1.31 -4.75 14.97
CA ALA A 58 2.23 -3.90 14.23
C ALA A 58 1.58 -2.58 13.82
N GLU A 59 2.29 -1.45 14.03
CA GLU A 59 1.83 -0.14 13.55
C GLU A 59 1.80 -0.14 12.02
N MET A 60 0.71 0.32 11.41
CA MET A 60 0.59 0.39 9.95
C MET A 60 0.47 1.84 9.47
N GLU A 61 1.42 2.25 8.63
CA GLU A 61 1.50 3.57 8.04
C GLU A 61 1.24 3.52 6.53
N PHE A 62 0.57 4.54 6.00
CA PHE A 62 0.12 4.58 4.61
C PHE A 62 0.55 5.88 3.95
N LEU A 63 1.32 5.77 2.86
CA LEU A 63 1.95 6.92 2.19
C LEU A 63 1.80 6.86 0.67
N HIS A 64 1.74 8.02 0.05
CA HIS A 64 1.98 8.20 -1.39
C HIS A 64 3.50 8.26 -1.67
N ILE A 65 3.89 8.11 -2.94
CA ILE A 65 5.31 8.07 -3.36
C ILE A 65 6.06 9.32 -2.88
N ASP A 66 5.50 10.50 -3.07
CA ASP A 66 6.11 11.78 -2.65
C ASP A 66 6.13 11.95 -1.12
N GLU A 67 5.09 11.49 -0.42
CA GLU A 67 5.08 11.50 1.05
C GLU A 67 6.18 10.59 1.60
N PHE A 68 6.33 9.40 1.01
CA PHE A 68 7.38 8.45 1.36
C PHE A 68 8.78 9.00 1.02
N GLN A 69 8.98 9.53 -0.19
CA GLN A 69 10.24 10.15 -0.59
C GLN A 69 10.61 11.33 0.30
N LYS A 70 9.64 12.18 0.69
CA LYS A 70 9.89 13.32 1.57
C LYS A 70 10.26 12.88 2.99
N ARG A 71 9.58 11.85 3.52
CA ARG A 71 9.78 11.37 4.90
C ARG A 71 11.05 10.53 5.06
N TYR A 72 11.40 9.74 4.05
CA TYR A 72 12.50 8.78 4.09
C TYR A 72 13.67 9.13 3.17
N ALA A 73 13.77 10.39 2.70
CA ALA A 73 14.76 10.87 1.73
C ALA A 73 16.21 10.45 2.06
N SER A 74 16.58 10.41 3.35
CA SER A 74 17.93 10.03 3.81
C SER A 74 18.21 8.53 3.78
N LYS A 75 17.16 7.68 3.79
CA LYS A 75 17.26 6.22 3.69
C LYS A 75 17.16 5.72 2.24
N PHE A 76 16.90 6.62 1.29
CA PHE A 76 16.57 6.34 -0.11
C PHE A 76 17.78 6.12 -1.05
N GLY A 77 18.83 5.47 -0.57
CA GLY A 77 19.88 4.93 -1.44
C GLY A 77 19.38 3.81 -2.37
N TYR A 78 18.19 3.26 -2.10
CA TYR A 78 17.59 2.13 -2.79
C TYR A 78 16.54 2.57 -3.82
N LYS A 79 16.63 2.02 -5.04
CA LYS A 79 15.62 2.19 -6.08
C LYS A 79 14.49 1.18 -5.88
N TYR A 80 13.44 1.58 -5.16
CA TYR A 80 12.23 0.79 -5.04
C TYR A 80 11.32 0.93 -6.27
N THR A 81 10.60 -0.14 -6.58
CA THR A 81 9.40 -0.09 -7.42
C THR A 81 8.17 0.09 -6.54
N PHE A 82 7.10 0.68 -7.07
CA PHE A 82 5.86 0.93 -6.35
C PHE A 82 4.69 0.27 -7.07
N PRO A 83 3.66 -0.23 -6.36
CA PRO A 83 3.49 -0.14 -4.90
C PRO A 83 4.41 -1.09 -4.13
N ILE A 84 4.64 -0.84 -2.83
CA ILE A 84 5.51 -1.67 -1.99
C ILE A 84 5.07 -1.63 -0.52
N VAL A 85 5.36 -2.69 0.24
CA VAL A 85 5.26 -2.70 1.71
C VAL A 85 6.64 -2.89 2.28
N LEU A 86 7.02 -2.02 3.21
CA LEU A 86 8.30 -2.05 3.91
C LEU A 86 8.06 -2.33 5.39
N TRP A 87 9.01 -2.97 6.05
CA TRP A 87 9.05 -3.02 7.52
C TRP A 87 10.06 -2.00 8.03
N GLU A 88 9.80 -1.45 9.20
CA GLU A 88 10.72 -0.60 9.95
C GLU A 88 10.81 -1.12 11.40
N ASP A 89 12.04 -1.28 11.89
CA ASP A 89 12.36 -1.76 13.24
C ASP A 89 13.66 -1.12 13.71
N GLU A 90 13.65 -0.45 14.86
CA GLU A 90 14.84 0.19 15.47
C GLU A 90 15.66 1.08 14.50
N GLY A 91 14.99 1.70 13.52
CA GLY A 91 15.61 2.56 12.52
C GLY A 91 16.16 1.85 11.28
N GLU A 92 16.18 0.51 11.27
CA GLU A 92 16.39 -0.28 10.06
C GLU A 92 15.10 -0.37 9.23
N MET A 93 15.26 -0.58 7.93
CA MET A 93 14.15 -0.69 7.00
C MET A 93 14.47 -1.73 5.94
N GLY A 94 13.48 -2.56 5.60
CA GLY A 94 13.60 -3.56 4.55
C GLY A 94 12.30 -3.77 3.80
N ILE A 95 12.38 -4.54 2.71
CA ILE A 95 11.20 -4.93 1.94
C ILE A 95 10.44 -6.00 2.71
N PHE A 96 9.16 -5.75 2.98
CA PHE A 96 8.24 -6.71 3.61
C PHE A 96 7.42 -7.45 2.56
N ILE A 97 6.85 -6.73 1.58
CA ILE A 97 6.18 -7.30 0.41
C ILE A 97 6.60 -6.49 -0.83
N ALA A 98 7.19 -7.17 -1.81
CA ALA A 98 7.64 -6.55 -3.04
C ALA A 98 6.49 -6.22 -4.01
N THR A 99 6.77 -5.36 -4.99
CA THR A 99 5.77 -4.92 -5.98
C THR A 99 5.15 -6.08 -6.77
N ASP A 100 5.98 -7.02 -7.22
CA ASP A 100 5.54 -8.17 -8.00
C ASP A 100 4.69 -9.16 -7.18
N GLU A 101 4.91 -9.23 -5.87
CA GLU A 101 4.06 -9.98 -4.95
C GLU A 101 2.70 -9.29 -4.79
N LEU A 102 2.69 -7.97 -4.56
CA LEU A 102 1.47 -7.17 -4.45
C LEU A 102 0.61 -7.20 -5.71
N GLU A 103 1.22 -7.28 -6.89
CA GLU A 103 0.51 -7.39 -8.17
C GLU A 103 -0.23 -8.73 -8.32
N ARG A 104 0.17 -9.78 -7.58
CA ARG A 104 -0.48 -11.10 -7.60
C ARG A 104 -1.62 -11.23 -6.60
N ILE A 105 -1.70 -10.34 -5.61
CA ILE A 105 -2.75 -10.32 -4.59
C ILE A 105 -4.07 -9.92 -5.23
N GLN A 106 -5.12 -10.72 -5.02
CA GLN A 106 -6.41 -10.50 -5.68
C GLN A 106 -7.43 -9.78 -4.79
N ASN A 107 -7.35 -10.00 -3.48
CA ASN A 107 -8.30 -9.47 -2.50
C ASN A 107 -7.60 -9.12 -1.17
N GLU A 108 -8.36 -8.53 -0.25
CA GLU A 108 -7.89 -8.14 1.08
C GLU A 108 -7.49 -9.33 1.96
N GLU A 109 -8.15 -10.49 1.80
CA GLU A 109 -7.88 -11.68 2.61
C GLU A 109 -6.50 -12.26 2.28
N ASP A 110 -6.14 -12.28 0.99
CA ASP A 110 -4.81 -12.68 0.51
C ASP A 110 -3.73 -11.76 1.10
N LEU A 111 -3.99 -10.44 1.16
CA LEU A 111 -3.05 -9.48 1.74
C LEU A 111 -2.90 -9.68 3.25
N ILE A 112 -4.02 -9.81 3.98
CA ILE A 112 -4.01 -10.04 5.43
C ILE A 112 -3.24 -11.32 5.74
N LYS A 113 -3.55 -12.41 5.03
CA LYS A 113 -2.87 -13.69 5.21
C LYS A 113 -1.38 -13.59 4.94
N LEU A 114 -0.97 -12.91 3.87
CA LEU A 114 0.45 -12.72 3.56
C LEU A 114 1.18 -11.91 4.64
N VAL A 115 0.51 -10.90 5.21
CA VAL A 115 1.07 -10.11 6.32
C VAL A 115 1.20 -10.99 7.56
N GLU A 116 0.15 -11.73 7.95
CA GLU A 116 0.16 -12.62 9.11
C GLU A 116 1.18 -13.78 8.99
N GLU A 117 1.44 -14.30 7.79
CA GLU A 117 2.45 -15.32 7.56
C GLU A 117 3.90 -14.81 7.73
N ARG A 118 4.11 -13.49 7.65
CA ARG A 118 5.44 -12.85 7.68
C ARG A 118 5.72 -12.05 8.96
N LEU A 119 4.69 -11.73 9.74
CA LEU A 119 4.80 -11.16 11.08
C LEU A 119 5.33 -12.21 12.06
#